data_AF-M6WE28-F1
#
_entry.id   AF-M6WE28-F1
#
_cell.length_a   1.000
_cell.length_b   1.000
_cell.length_c   1.000
_cell.angle_alpha   90.00
_cell.angle_beta   90.00
_cell.angle_gamma   90.00
#
_symmetry.space_group_name_H-M   'P 1'
#
loop_
_entity.id
_entity.type
_entity.pdbx_description
1 polymer ?
#
loop_
_entity_poly.entity_id
_entity_poly.type
_entity_poly.pdbx_seq_one_letter_code
_entity_poly.pdbx_strand_id
1 'polypeptide(L)' 'MEFQLYGFKTFGLFSIDHQFIIYRSLDQRSGKRVLLKLLLQKTHHQKYSKNPSRF' A
#
# COMPACT_ATOMS: atom_id res chain seq x y z
N MET A 1 -6.37 3.62 9.65
CA MET A 1 -5.27 2.65 9.50
C MET A 1 -3.99 3.44 9.26
N GLU A 2 -3.02 3.38 10.17
CA GLU A 2 -1.68 3.93 9.90
C GLU A 2 -0.91 2.90 9.06
N PHE A 3 -0.48 3.30 7.87
CA PHE A 3 0.40 2.47 7.05
C PHE A 3 1.81 2.50 7.65
N GLN A 4 2.33 1.35 8.08
CA GLN A 4 3.67 1.25 8.64
C GLN A 4 4.62 0.58 7.63
N LEU A 5 5.69 1.28 7.27
CA LEU A 5 6.77 0.75 6.44
C LEU A 5 8.08 0.89 7.21
N TYR A 6 8.82 -0.21 7.36
CA TYR A 6 10.07 -0.21 8.10
C TYR A 6 11.06 0.82 7.55
N GLY A 7 11.71 1.58 8.44
CA GLY A 7 12.59 2.69 8.06
C GLY A 7 11.87 4.00 7.73
N PHE A 8 10.53 4.02 7.71
CA PHE A 8 9.76 5.22 7.45
C PHE A 8 8.71 5.45 8.54
N LYS A 9 8.69 6.67 9.10
CA LYS A 9 7.60 7.12 9.98
C LYS A 9 6.61 7.95 9.15
N THR A 10 5.45 7.38 8.84
CA THR A 10 4.33 8.12 8.23
C THR A 10 3.65 8.99 9.27
N PHE A 11 3.30 10.23 8.92
CA PHE A 11 2.60 11.15 9.84
C PHE A 11 1.42 11.89 9.20
N GLY A 12 1.00 11.47 8.01
CA GLY A 12 -0.25 11.95 7.42
C GLY A 12 -0.39 11.62 5.95
N LEU A 13 -1.63 11.52 5.51
CA LEU A 13 -1.97 11.43 4.09
C LEU A 13 -1.55 12.73 3.38
N PHE A 14 -1.02 12.59 2.17
CA PHE A 14 -0.72 13.69 1.26
C PHE A 14 -1.76 13.80 0.16
N SER A 15 -1.99 12.69 -0.56
CA SER A 15 -2.92 12.62 -1.69
C SER A 15 -3.34 11.17 -1.96
N ILE A 16 -4.47 11.00 -2.64
CA ILE A 16 -4.96 9.73 -3.16
C ILE A 16 -5.28 9.94 -4.64
N ASP A 17 -4.82 9.01 -5.48
CA ASP A 17 -5.15 8.88 -6.89
C ASP A 17 -5.64 7.44 -7.16
N HIS A 18 -6.24 7.19 -8.33
CA HIS A 18 -6.91 5.95 -8.71
C HIS A 18 -6.11 4.67 -8.42
N GLN A 19 -4.79 4.73 -8.54
CA GLN A 19 -3.89 3.59 -8.29
C GLN A 19 -2.94 3.81 -7.13
N PHE A 20 -2.84 5.02 -6.58
CA PHE A 20 -1.79 5.37 -5.63
C PHE A 20 -2.31 6.03 -4.36
N ILE A 21 -1.75 5.64 -3.23
CA ILE A 21 -1.85 6.41 -1.99
C ILE A 21 -0.50 7.04 -1.70
N ILE A 22 -0.50 8.34 -1.40
CA ILE A 22 0.72 9.10 -1.11
C ILE A 22 0.69 9.56 0.34
N TYR A 23 1.72 9.22 1.10
CA TYR A 23 1.90 9.64 2.50
C TYR A 23 3.08 10.60 2.65
N ARG A 24 2.94 11.56 3.59
CA ARG A 24 4.07 12.31 4.14
C ARG A 24 4.78 11.45 5.17
N SER A 25 6.08 11.27 4.98
CA SER A 25 6.89 10.39 5.80
C SER A 25 8.25 11.00 6.15
N LEU A 26 8.85 10.51 7.23
CA LEU A 26 10.24 10.73 7.60
C LEU A 26 11.02 9.46 7.29
N ASP A 27 12.03 9.55 6.43
CA ASP A 27 13.03 8.49 6.27
C ASP A 27 13.92 8.49 7.52
N GLN A 28 13.86 7.41 8.31
CA GLN A 28 14.59 7.28 9.57
C GLN A 28 16.09 7.11 9.37
N ARG A 29 16.54 6.67 8.19
CA ARG A 29 17.97 6.53 7.88
C ARG A 29 18.62 7.87 7.57
N SER A 30 17.96 8.70 6.76
CA SER A 30 18.53 10.00 6.33
C SER A 30 18.01 11.21 7.12
N GLY A 31 16.94 11.04 7.91
CA GLY A 31 16.25 12.14 8.60
C GLY A 31 15.46 13.07 7.68
N LYS A 32 15.31 12.72 6.39
CA LYS A 32 14.65 13.59 5.40
C LYS A 32 13.14 13.37 5.38
N ARG A 33 12.42 14.46 5.15
CA ARG A 33 10.99 14.41 4.82
C ARG A 33 10.84 13.99 3.36
N VAL A 34 10.03 12.96 3.13
CA VAL A 34 9.81 12.36 1.81
C VAL A 34 8.32 12.11 1.58
N LEU A 35 7.95 11.87 0.32
CA LEU A 35 6.64 11.36 -0.07
C LEU A 35 6.75 9.87 -0.40
N LEU A 36 6.02 9.02 0.32
CA LEU A 36 5.89 7.61 0.00
C LEU A 36 4.69 7.43 -0.93
N LYS A 37 4.94 7.03 -2.18
CA LYS A 37 3.90 6.70 -3.17
C LYS A 37 3.72 5.18 -3.23
N LEU A 38 2.57 4.69 -2.79
CA LEU A 38 2.25 3.26 -2.71
C LEU A 38 1.27 2.89 -3.82
N LEU A 39 1.62 1.89 -4.63
CA LEU A 39 0.72 1.32 -5.63
C LEU A 39 -0.28 0.39 -4.92
N LEU A 40 -1.57 0.67 -5.07
CA LEU A 40 -2.62 -0.22 -4.61
C LEU A 40 -2.77 -1.38 -5.58
N GLN A 41 -2.32 -2.56 -5.17
CA GLN A 41 -2.68 -3.77 -5.88
C GLN A 41 -4.14 -4.09 -5.59
N LYS A 42 -5.00 -4.05 -6.62
CA LYS A 42 -6.35 -4.62 -6.50
C LYS A 42 -6.18 -6.09 -6.16
N THR A 43 -6.65 -6.50 -4.98
CA THR A 43 -6.90 -7.90 -4.71
C THR A 43 -7.92 -8.36 -5.74
N HIS A 44 -7.45 -9.00 -6.81
CA HIS A 44 -8.27 -9.97 -7.49
C HIS A 44 -8.59 -10.99 -6.42
N HIS A 45 -9.80 -10.96 -5.87
CA HIS A 45 -10.37 -12.19 -5.33
C HIS A 45 -10.22 -13.21 -6.45
N GLN A 46 -9.21 -14.07 -6.35
CA GLN A 46 -9.23 -15.34 -7.03
C GLN A 46 -10.53 -15.97 -6.53
N LYS A 47 -11.60 -15.85 -7.33
CA LYS A 47 -12.72 -16.76 -7.22
C LYS A 47 -12.06 -18.13 -7.35
N TYR A 48 -11.93 -18.84 -6.24
CA TYR A 48 -11.71 -20.27 -6.26
C TYR A 48 -12.84 -20.84 -7.12
N SER A 49 -12.55 -21.13 -8.39
CA SER A 49 -13.36 -22.06 -9.17
C SER A 49 -13.11 -23.41 -8.55
N LYS A 50 -13.87 -23.74 -7.49
CA LYS A 50 -14.12 -25.13 -7.18
C LYS A 50 -14.83 -25.67 -8.42
N ASN A 51 -14.10 -26.39 -9.26
CA ASN A 51 -14.72 -27.34 -10.19
C ASN A 51 -14.94 -28.62 -9.37
N PRO A 52 -16.17 -28.97 -8.95
CA PRO A 52 -16.50 -30.35 -8.72
C PRO A 52 -16.98 -30.91 -10.06
N SER A 53 -16.09 -31.59 -10.76
CA SER A 53 -16.46 -32.44 -11.90
C SER A 53 -15.64 -33.71 -11.67
N ARG A 54 -16.13 -34.70 -10.92
CA ARG A 54 -17.10 -35.71 -11.40
C ARG A 54 -16.99 -35.85 -12.91
N PHE A 55 -16.07 -36.68 -13.36
CA PHE A 55 -16.32 -37.94 -14.06
C PHE A 55 -15.12 -38.87 -13.88
#